data_AF-A0A0A7LBD9-F1
#
_entry.id   AF-A0A0A7LBD9-F1
#
_cell.length_a   1.000
_cell.length_b   1.000
_cell.length_c   1.000
_cell.angle_alpha   90.00
_cell.angle_beta   90.00
_cell.angle_gamma   90.00
#
_symmetry.space_group_name_H-M   'P 1'
#
loop_
_entity.id
_entity.type
_entity.pdbx_description
1 polymer ?
#
loop_
_entity_poly.entity_id
_entity_poly.type
_entity_poly.pdbx_seq_one_letter_code
_entity_poly.pdbx_strand_id
1 'polypeptide(L)'
;MEEREYSDPDDMYNEAILLLNDGGDADLKRAAELLTKACEEEHLPSKRVMGFLYLDGKGVERDLKKAYDMISEAAGVLDPVAMYALGGMYERGLAVEQNDREALFYYAFAAEMGIPGAEDDADRIYTRLSELRSRRLRSRPILNLEISDQDVEAVCCKKMYDAVLDDHFRVVETYKGTELVGDDENGLETICTECPFCGKSVKRVSKDKIY
;
A
#
# COMPACT_ATOMS: atom_id res chain seq x y z
N MET A 1 21.77 38.47 23.43
CA MET A 1 21.49 37.04 23.19
C MET A 1 22.58 36.59 22.26
N GLU A 2 23.42 35.66 22.71
CA GLU A 2 24.45 35.09 21.86
C GLU A 2 23.75 34.16 20.86
N GLU A 3 24.00 34.38 19.56
CA GLU A 3 23.66 33.40 18.55
C GLU A 3 24.57 32.20 18.79
N ARG A 4 23.98 31.09 19.25
CA ARG A 4 24.68 29.83 19.42
C ARG A 4 25.09 29.38 18.02
N GLU A 5 26.38 29.45 17.68
CA GLU A 5 26.89 28.84 16.46
C GLU A 5 26.70 27.33 16.57
N TYR A 6 25.72 26.79 15.85
CA TYR A 6 25.56 25.36 15.68
C TYR A 6 26.63 24.90 14.67
N SER A 7 27.46 23.96 15.08
CA SER A 7 28.57 23.47 14.26
C SER A 7 28.18 22.26 13.39
N ASP A 8 27.00 21.70 13.60
CA ASP A 8 26.56 20.44 13.00
C ASP A 8 25.01 20.43 12.84
N PRO A 9 24.45 19.98 11.70
CA PRO A 9 23.01 19.79 11.53
C PRO A 9 22.40 18.75 12.50
N ASP A 10 23.18 17.79 13.03
CA ASP A 10 22.73 16.89 14.10
C ASP A 10 22.46 17.67 15.40
N ASP A 11 23.29 18.66 15.76
CA ASP A 11 23.05 19.52 16.94
C ASP A 11 21.78 20.37 16.77
N MET A 12 21.55 20.92 15.57
CA MET A 12 20.32 21.66 15.25
C MET A 12 19.09 20.76 15.35
N TYR A 13 19.16 19.53 14.83
CA TYR A 13 18.09 18.54 14.93
C TYR A 13 17.81 18.17 16.39
N ASN A 14 18.85 17.89 17.19
CA ASN A 14 18.69 17.51 18.59
C ASN A 14 18.09 18.64 19.44
N GLU A 15 18.51 19.90 19.27
CA GLU A 15 17.85 21.02 19.95
C GLU A 15 16.40 21.20 19.48
N ALA A 16 16.11 21.07 18.19
CA ALA A 16 14.75 21.15 17.68
C ALA A 16 13.84 20.04 18.24
N ILE A 17 14.30 18.80 18.35
CA ILE A 17 13.52 17.71 18.96
C ILE A 17 13.18 18.00 20.42
N LEU A 18 14.11 18.57 21.19
CA LEU A 18 13.83 19.00 22.57
C LEU A 18 12.74 20.08 22.61
N LEU A 19 12.84 21.11 21.76
CA LEU A 19 11.84 22.17 21.64
C LEU A 19 10.46 21.67 21.19
N LEU A 20 10.39 20.61 20.37
CA LEU A 20 9.12 19.99 19.95
C LEU A 20 8.45 19.16 21.06
N ASN A 21 9.22 18.64 22.03
CA ASN A 21 8.70 17.82 23.12
C ASN A 21 8.25 18.66 24.34
N ASP A 22 9.07 19.66 24.72
CA ASP A 22 8.89 20.40 25.98
C ASP A 22 8.34 21.83 25.80
N GLY A 23 8.18 22.30 24.55
CA GLY A 23 7.97 23.70 24.19
C GLY A 23 6.52 24.13 23.90
N GLY A 24 6.28 25.44 23.99
CA GLY A 24 5.03 26.08 23.57
C GLY A 24 5.06 26.58 22.11
N ASP A 25 4.02 27.30 21.67
CA ASP A 25 3.90 27.80 20.28
C ASP A 25 5.11 28.59 19.75
N ALA A 26 5.83 29.27 20.65
CA ALA A 26 7.06 30.00 20.31
C ALA A 26 8.26 29.06 20.06
N ASP A 27 8.35 27.98 20.84
CA ASP A 27 9.40 26.97 20.73
C ASP A 27 9.19 26.08 19.49
N LEU A 28 7.92 25.79 19.14
CA LEU A 28 7.58 25.10 17.88
C LEU A 28 8.07 25.87 16.64
N LYS A 29 7.98 27.22 16.66
CA LYS A 29 8.51 28.07 15.57
C LYS A 29 10.03 28.01 15.51
N ARG A 30 10.71 28.14 16.65
CA ARG A 30 12.17 28.03 16.74
C ARG A 30 12.67 26.64 16.31
N ALA A 31 11.94 25.58 16.67
CA ALA A 31 12.25 24.23 16.22
C ALA A 31 12.17 24.10 14.68
N ALA A 32 11.11 24.65 14.07
CA ALA A 32 10.99 24.68 12.62
C ALA A 32 12.08 25.51 11.93
N GLU A 33 12.51 26.62 12.52
CA GLU A 33 13.64 27.43 12.01
C GLU A 33 14.97 26.66 12.06
N LEU A 34 15.26 25.95 13.17
CA LEU A 34 16.46 25.11 13.31
C LEU A 34 16.43 23.93 12.34
N LEU A 35 15.29 23.24 12.21
CA LEU A 35 15.13 22.13 11.28
C LEU A 35 15.22 22.59 9.82
N THR A 36 14.74 23.80 9.49
CA THR A 36 14.87 24.36 8.13
C THR A 36 16.35 24.53 7.76
N LYS A 37 17.18 25.07 8.66
CA LYS A 37 18.63 25.17 8.45
C LYS A 37 19.28 23.80 8.28
N ALA A 38 18.96 22.83 9.14
CA ALA A 38 19.46 21.47 8.98
C ALA A 38 19.01 20.81 7.66
N CYS A 39 17.82 21.12 7.14
CA CYS A 39 17.36 20.66 5.83
C CYS A 39 18.14 21.28 4.66
N GLU A 40 18.68 22.51 4.80
CA GLU A 40 19.56 23.14 3.80
C GLU A 40 20.90 22.38 3.68
N GLU A 41 21.33 21.70 4.74
CA GLU A 41 22.48 20.78 4.78
C GLU A 41 22.10 19.32 4.44
N GLU A 42 20.98 19.12 3.74
CA GLU A 42 20.43 17.83 3.32
C GLU A 42 20.10 16.84 4.46
N HIS A 43 20.01 17.28 5.71
CA HIS A 43 19.81 16.40 6.87
C HIS A 43 18.46 15.64 6.83
N LEU A 44 18.52 14.34 6.50
CA LEU A 44 17.35 13.48 6.28
C LEU A 44 16.40 13.38 7.49
N PRO A 45 16.87 13.21 8.75
CA PRO A 45 16.00 13.26 9.92
C PRO A 45 15.25 14.59 10.07
N SER A 46 15.89 15.71 9.74
CA SER A 46 15.24 17.03 9.75
C SER A 46 14.18 17.16 8.67
N LYS A 47 14.44 16.67 7.43
CA LYS A 47 13.46 16.64 6.34
C LYS A 47 12.21 15.85 6.75
N ARG A 48 12.38 14.66 7.33
CA ARG A 48 11.28 13.86 7.86
C ARG A 48 10.44 14.62 8.89
N VAL A 49 11.07 15.26 9.88
CA VAL A 49 10.35 16.01 10.92
C VAL A 49 9.66 17.25 10.36
N MET A 50 10.31 18.02 9.48
CA MET A 50 9.67 19.16 8.79
C MET A 50 8.46 18.74 7.96
N GLY A 51 8.53 17.58 7.32
CA GLY A 51 7.40 16.96 6.64
C GLY A 51 6.18 16.80 7.55
N PHE A 52 6.36 16.27 8.77
CA PHE A 52 5.30 16.18 9.77
C PHE A 52 4.83 17.56 10.29
N LEU A 53 5.75 18.52 10.49
CA LEU A 53 5.38 19.87 10.92
C LEU A 53 4.50 20.59 9.89
N TYR A 54 4.81 20.46 8.60
CA TYR A 54 3.97 20.97 7.51
C TYR A 54 2.63 20.21 7.36
N LEU A 55 2.61 18.91 7.66
CA LEU A 55 1.40 18.08 7.60
C LEU A 55 0.37 18.50 8.67
N ASP A 56 0.85 18.73 9.90
CA ASP A 56 0.06 19.09 11.07
C ASP A 56 -0.20 20.61 11.19
N GLY A 57 0.69 21.45 10.66
CA GLY A 57 0.68 22.91 10.90
C GLY A 57 1.24 23.31 12.27
N LYS A 58 2.24 22.57 12.77
CA LYS A 58 2.89 22.83 14.08
C LYS A 58 4.13 23.68 13.87
N GLY A 59 4.17 24.87 14.46
CA GLY A 59 5.28 25.83 14.29
C GLY A 59 5.36 26.50 12.91
N VAL A 60 4.80 25.88 11.87
CA VAL A 60 4.71 26.39 10.49
C VAL A 60 3.27 26.46 10.01
N GLU A 61 3.01 27.25 8.97
CA GLU A 61 1.73 27.19 8.26
C GLU A 61 1.58 25.83 7.57
N ARG A 62 0.39 25.23 7.69
CA ARG A 62 0.10 23.88 7.16
C ARG A 62 0.17 23.87 5.63
N ASP A 63 1.11 23.13 5.07
CA ASP A 63 1.34 23.02 3.63
C ASP A 63 1.48 21.55 3.24
N LEU A 64 0.38 20.95 2.76
CA LEU A 64 0.34 19.54 2.41
C LEU A 64 1.30 19.19 1.25
N LYS A 65 1.64 20.14 0.37
CA LYS A 65 2.57 19.89 -0.74
C LYS A 65 4.00 19.80 -0.25
N LYS A 66 4.45 20.77 0.55
CA LYS A 66 5.78 20.70 1.19
C LYS A 66 5.91 19.49 2.12
N ALA A 67 4.83 19.15 2.84
CA ALA A 67 4.78 17.92 3.62
C ALA A 67 5.03 16.69 2.74
N TYR A 68 4.30 16.58 1.62
CA TYR A 68 4.46 15.48 0.67
C TYR A 68 5.88 15.41 0.09
N ASP A 69 6.42 16.54 -0.37
CA ASP A 69 7.75 16.59 -1.00
C ASP A 69 8.84 16.14 0.01
N MET A 70 8.84 16.69 1.22
CA MET A 70 9.81 16.34 2.27
C MET A 70 9.66 14.90 2.79
N ILE A 71 8.43 14.40 2.94
CA ILE A 71 8.17 13.00 3.31
C ILE A 71 8.58 12.05 2.18
N SER A 72 8.34 12.42 0.92
CA SER A 72 8.72 11.61 -0.24
C SER A 72 10.23 11.52 -0.42
N GLU A 73 10.98 12.61 -0.18
CA GLU A 73 12.44 12.59 -0.16
C GLU A 73 12.98 11.63 0.93
N ALA A 74 12.44 11.70 2.16
CA ALA A 74 12.82 10.80 3.24
C ALA A 74 12.41 9.33 2.98
N ALA A 75 11.23 9.10 2.38
CA ALA A 75 10.80 7.77 1.95
C ALA A 75 11.66 7.22 0.80
N GLY A 76 12.23 8.09 -0.04
CA GLY A 76 13.13 7.74 -1.14
C GLY A 76 14.45 7.09 -0.71
N VAL A 77 14.88 7.34 0.53
CA VAL A 77 16.03 6.66 1.18
C VAL A 77 15.60 5.49 2.08
N LEU A 78 14.36 5.02 1.93
CA LEU A 78 13.75 3.93 2.70
C LEU A 78 13.61 4.22 4.21
N ASP A 79 13.45 5.48 4.63
CA ASP A 79 13.12 5.79 6.03
C ASP A 79 11.73 5.20 6.37
N PRO A 80 11.63 4.24 7.32
CA PRO A 80 10.38 3.52 7.56
C PRO A 80 9.25 4.40 8.11
N VAL A 81 9.59 5.45 8.85
CA VAL A 81 8.63 6.39 9.45
C VAL A 81 8.07 7.33 8.39
N ALA A 82 8.91 7.78 7.45
CA ALA A 82 8.49 8.55 6.29
C ALA A 82 7.63 7.72 5.33
N MET A 83 7.98 6.45 5.10
CA MET A 83 7.16 5.53 4.30
C MET A 83 5.78 5.30 4.93
N TYR A 84 5.70 5.02 6.23
CA TYR A 84 4.42 4.93 6.93
C TYR A 84 3.57 6.22 6.80
N ALA A 85 4.20 7.39 6.93
CA ALA A 85 3.52 8.66 6.73
C ALA A 85 3.00 8.83 5.29
N LEU A 86 3.81 8.46 4.29
CA LEU A 86 3.45 8.52 2.88
C LEU A 86 2.28 7.58 2.56
N GLY A 87 2.26 6.38 3.14
CA GLY A 87 1.10 5.47 3.06
C GLY A 87 -0.19 6.13 3.59
N GLY A 88 -0.10 6.82 4.72
CA GLY A 88 -1.20 7.60 5.27
C GLY A 88 -1.54 8.89 4.48
N MET A 89 -0.67 9.40 3.61
CA MET A 89 -1.01 10.48 2.68
C MET A 89 -1.80 9.93 1.48
N TYR A 90 -1.38 8.78 0.94
CA TYR A 90 -2.11 8.08 -0.13
C TYR A 90 -3.45 7.50 0.32
N GLU A 91 -3.60 6.98 1.55
CA GLU A 91 -4.91 6.51 2.06
C GLU A 91 -5.94 7.65 2.14
N ARG A 92 -5.50 8.87 2.46
CA ARG A 92 -6.37 10.01 2.75
C ARG A 92 -6.46 11.05 1.63
N GLY A 93 -5.71 10.89 0.54
CA GLY A 93 -5.61 11.86 -0.55
C GLY A 93 -5.04 13.21 -0.10
N LEU A 94 -3.98 13.19 0.74
CA LEU A 94 -3.33 14.40 1.23
C LEU A 94 -2.24 14.82 0.24
N ALA A 95 -2.45 15.95 -0.45
CA ALA A 95 -1.66 16.48 -1.58
C ALA A 95 -1.58 15.60 -2.84
N VAL A 96 -1.70 14.28 -2.71
CA VAL A 96 -1.86 13.31 -3.81
C VAL A 96 -3.32 12.85 -3.94
N GLU A 97 -3.67 12.23 -5.08
CA GLU A 97 -4.95 11.53 -5.22
C GLU A 97 -5.00 10.31 -4.28
N GLN A 98 -6.18 10.00 -3.74
CA GLN A 98 -6.33 8.84 -2.86
C GLN A 98 -6.06 7.54 -3.63
N ASN A 99 -5.08 6.77 -3.17
CA ASN A 99 -4.72 5.48 -3.76
C ASN A 99 -4.45 4.42 -2.70
N ASP A 100 -5.48 3.63 -2.37
CA ASP A 100 -5.38 2.50 -1.44
C ASP A 100 -4.28 1.48 -1.84
N ARG A 101 -3.88 1.38 -3.12
CA ARG A 101 -2.82 0.44 -3.53
C ARG A 101 -1.42 0.95 -3.19
N GLU A 102 -1.17 2.24 -3.38
CA GLU A 102 0.10 2.85 -2.97
C GLU A 102 0.17 2.94 -1.44
N ALA A 103 -0.94 3.26 -0.78
CA ALA A 103 -1.05 3.17 0.68
C ALA A 103 -0.66 1.77 1.20
N LEU A 104 -1.19 0.70 0.61
CA LEU A 104 -0.84 -0.68 0.98
C LEU A 104 0.66 -0.97 0.82
N PHE A 105 1.26 -0.55 -0.30
CA PHE A 105 2.68 -0.77 -0.56
C PHE A 105 3.56 -0.12 0.51
N TYR A 106 3.29 1.14 0.84
CA TYR A 106 4.06 1.87 1.85
C TYR A 106 3.82 1.34 3.28
N TYR A 107 2.59 0.98 3.63
CA TYR A 107 2.28 0.38 4.93
C TYR A 107 2.89 -1.01 5.09
N ALA A 108 2.86 -1.86 4.06
CA ALA A 108 3.49 -3.18 4.10
C ALA A 108 5.01 -3.08 4.31
N PHE A 109 5.69 -2.17 3.61
CA PHE A 109 7.12 -1.94 3.83
C PHE A 109 7.41 -1.42 5.25
N ALA A 110 6.60 -0.48 5.75
CA ALA A 110 6.74 0.00 7.13
C ALA A 110 6.51 -1.11 8.18
N ALA A 111 5.60 -2.05 7.91
CA ALA A 111 5.37 -3.23 8.75
C ALA A 111 6.56 -4.20 8.74
N GLU A 112 7.16 -4.48 7.58
CA GLU A 112 8.41 -5.27 7.47
C GLU A 112 9.56 -4.66 8.28
N MET A 113 9.59 -3.32 8.38
CA MET A 113 10.56 -2.56 9.18
C MET A 113 10.15 -2.38 10.66
N GLY A 114 9.05 -3.00 11.10
CA GLY A 114 8.61 -3.01 12.49
C GLY A 114 7.98 -1.70 12.99
N ILE A 115 7.43 -0.85 12.11
CA ILE A 115 6.69 0.34 12.52
C ILE A 115 5.39 -0.07 13.24
N PRO A 116 5.15 0.37 14.50
CA PRO A 116 3.93 0.03 15.22
C PRO A 116 2.67 0.51 14.50
N GLY A 117 1.68 -0.39 14.36
CA GLY A 117 0.41 -0.12 13.69
C GLY A 117 0.45 -0.18 12.16
N ALA A 118 1.63 -0.30 11.53
CA ALA A 118 1.73 -0.41 10.07
C ALA A 118 1.13 -1.72 9.53
N GLU A 119 1.23 -2.81 10.29
CA GLU A 119 0.59 -4.10 9.97
C GLU A 119 -0.95 -3.98 10.01
N ASP A 120 -1.52 -3.42 11.10
CA ASP A 120 -2.96 -3.17 11.23
C ASP A 120 -3.51 -2.24 10.12
N ASP A 121 -2.74 -1.20 9.75
CA ASP A 121 -3.08 -0.27 8.67
C ASP A 121 -3.02 -0.98 7.29
N ALA A 122 -1.99 -1.79 7.04
CA ALA A 122 -1.87 -2.59 5.83
C ALA A 122 -3.03 -3.58 5.68
N ASP A 123 -3.38 -4.31 6.75
CA ASP A 123 -4.48 -5.27 6.77
C ASP A 123 -5.85 -4.60 6.59
N ARG A 124 -6.07 -3.41 7.18
CA ARG A 124 -7.26 -2.59 6.92
C ARG A 124 -7.38 -2.26 5.44
N ILE A 125 -6.30 -1.80 4.82
CA ILE A 125 -6.29 -1.42 3.41
C ILE A 125 -6.47 -2.65 2.51
N TYR A 126 -5.78 -3.75 2.80
CA TYR A 126 -5.92 -5.00 2.06
C TYR A 126 -7.36 -5.51 2.09
N THR A 127 -8.00 -5.50 3.27
CA THR A 127 -9.41 -5.85 3.45
C THR A 127 -10.34 -4.93 2.65
N ARG A 128 -10.10 -3.61 2.66
CA ARG A 128 -10.86 -2.64 1.86
C ARG A 128 -10.73 -2.93 0.36
N LEU A 129 -9.53 -3.24 -0.12
CA LEU A 129 -9.26 -3.57 -1.52
C LEU A 129 -9.90 -4.91 -1.93
N SER A 130 -9.87 -5.93 -1.07
CA SER A 130 -10.53 -7.22 -1.30
C SER A 130 -12.06 -7.05 -1.34
N GLU A 131 -12.63 -6.28 -0.41
CA GLU A 131 -14.05 -5.92 -0.44
C GLU A 131 -14.44 -5.19 -1.72
N LEU A 132 -13.68 -4.19 -2.17
CA LEU A 132 -13.94 -3.46 -3.41
C LEU A 132 -13.86 -4.38 -4.64
N ARG A 133 -12.93 -5.34 -4.65
CA ARG A 133 -12.83 -6.39 -5.68
C ARG A 133 -14.09 -7.27 -5.67
N SER A 134 -14.50 -7.79 -4.52
CA SER A 134 -15.68 -8.65 -4.37
C SER A 134 -17.01 -7.92 -4.60
N ARG A 135 -17.11 -6.62 -4.26
CA ARG A 135 -18.25 -5.76 -4.60
C ARG A 135 -18.33 -5.51 -6.10
N ARG A 136 -17.21 -5.22 -6.78
CA ARG A 136 -17.14 -5.04 -8.24
C ARG A 136 -17.52 -6.31 -9.02
N LEU A 137 -17.31 -7.49 -8.43
CA LEU A 137 -17.76 -8.76 -8.98
C LEU A 137 -19.28 -8.96 -8.75
N ARG A 138 -19.78 -8.74 -7.53
CA ARG A 138 -21.21 -8.80 -7.18
C ARG A 138 -22.08 -7.74 -7.88
N SER A 139 -21.53 -6.57 -8.21
CA SER A 139 -22.25 -5.50 -8.93
C SER A 139 -22.40 -5.76 -10.44
N ARG A 140 -21.87 -6.89 -10.95
CA ARG A 140 -22.24 -7.41 -12.26
C ARG A 140 -23.53 -8.23 -12.06
N PRO A 141 -24.59 -8.07 -12.85
CA PRO A 141 -25.97 -8.43 -12.47
C PRO A 141 -26.31 -9.95 -12.47
N ILE A 142 -25.34 -10.82 -12.23
CA ILE A 142 -25.55 -12.24 -11.93
C ILE A 142 -24.51 -12.60 -10.87
N LEU A 143 -24.95 -12.89 -9.64
CA LEU A 143 -24.32 -13.76 -8.62
C LEU A 143 -25.08 -13.61 -7.27
N ASN A 144 -26.25 -14.27 -7.18
CA ASN A 144 -26.91 -14.59 -5.90
C ASN A 144 -26.55 -16.04 -5.53
N LEU A 145 -25.27 -16.29 -5.24
CA LEU A 145 -24.78 -17.60 -4.81
C LEU A 145 -23.74 -17.41 -3.71
N GLU A 146 -23.83 -18.24 -2.66
CA GLU A 146 -22.80 -18.38 -1.64
C GLU A 146 -21.65 -19.20 -2.24
N ILE A 147 -20.53 -18.53 -2.46
CA ILE A 147 -19.33 -19.05 -3.12
C ILE A 147 -18.14 -18.61 -2.26
N SER A 148 -17.14 -19.48 -2.08
CA SER A 148 -16.01 -19.17 -1.20
C SER A 148 -15.07 -18.16 -1.86
N ASP A 149 -14.34 -17.37 -1.07
CA ASP A 149 -13.44 -16.35 -1.63
C ASP A 149 -12.33 -16.98 -2.52
N GLN A 150 -11.94 -18.24 -2.28
CA GLN A 150 -10.99 -18.99 -3.13
C GLN A 150 -11.50 -19.19 -4.57
N ASP A 151 -12.79 -19.46 -4.75
CA ASP A 151 -13.41 -19.62 -6.07
C ASP A 151 -13.44 -18.29 -6.85
N VAL A 152 -13.55 -17.18 -6.12
CA VAL A 152 -13.55 -15.82 -6.66
C VAL A 152 -12.16 -15.38 -7.12
N GLU A 153 -11.10 -15.87 -6.48
CA GLU A 153 -9.71 -15.61 -6.89
C GLU A 153 -9.30 -16.37 -8.15
N ALA A 154 -9.82 -17.59 -8.34
CA ALA A 154 -9.50 -18.43 -9.49
C ALA A 154 -9.93 -17.81 -10.83
N VAL A 155 -11.00 -17.00 -10.87
CA VAL A 155 -11.63 -16.62 -12.15
C VAL A 155 -11.65 -15.10 -12.41
N CYS A 156 -10.63 -14.65 -13.17
CA CYS A 156 -10.37 -13.24 -13.47
C CYS A 156 -11.52 -12.48 -14.17
N CYS A 157 -12.44 -13.15 -14.87
CA CYS A 157 -13.61 -12.48 -15.43
C CYS A 157 -14.87 -13.36 -15.48
N LYS A 158 -16.03 -12.70 -15.35
CA LYS A 158 -17.36 -13.33 -15.40
C LYS A 158 -17.56 -14.27 -16.60
N LYS A 159 -17.07 -13.93 -17.80
CA LYS A 159 -17.21 -14.82 -18.99
C LYS A 159 -16.45 -16.13 -18.86
N MET A 160 -15.32 -16.13 -18.17
CA MET A 160 -14.55 -17.33 -17.87
C MET A 160 -15.22 -18.14 -16.74
N TYR A 161 -15.97 -17.46 -15.86
CA TYR A 161 -16.77 -18.09 -14.81
C TYR A 161 -18.01 -18.77 -15.39
N ASP A 162 -18.75 -18.07 -16.25
CA ASP A 162 -19.90 -18.60 -17.00
C ASP A 162 -19.49 -19.86 -17.79
N ALA A 163 -18.35 -19.84 -18.49
CA ALA A 163 -17.82 -20.99 -19.24
C ALA A 163 -17.31 -22.17 -18.38
N VAL A 164 -17.02 -21.96 -17.09
CA VAL A 164 -16.66 -23.01 -16.13
C VAL A 164 -17.93 -23.61 -15.49
N LEU A 165 -18.98 -22.80 -15.30
CA LEU A 165 -20.26 -23.26 -14.77
C LEU A 165 -21.08 -24.08 -15.77
N ASP A 166 -21.06 -23.73 -17.06
CA ASP A 166 -21.78 -24.45 -18.12
C ASP A 166 -21.29 -25.92 -18.28
N ASP A 167 -20.05 -26.22 -17.90
CA ASP A 167 -19.37 -27.52 -18.11
C ASP A 167 -19.31 -28.41 -16.84
N HIS A 168 -20.14 -28.13 -15.82
CA HIS A 168 -20.26 -28.90 -14.56
C HIS A 168 -18.91 -29.17 -13.86
N PHE A 169 -18.05 -28.16 -13.80
CA PHE A 169 -16.68 -28.27 -13.32
C PHE A 169 -16.55 -28.44 -11.80
N ARG A 170 -15.57 -29.25 -11.36
CA ARG A 170 -15.18 -29.38 -9.94
C ARG A 170 -13.70 -29.08 -9.77
N VAL A 171 -13.38 -27.96 -9.12
CA VAL A 171 -12.01 -27.65 -8.70
C VAL A 171 -11.64 -28.59 -7.56
N VAL A 172 -10.59 -29.38 -7.72
CA VAL A 172 -10.22 -30.44 -6.76
C VAL A 172 -8.95 -30.10 -5.98
N GLU A 173 -7.93 -29.54 -6.63
CA GLU A 173 -6.70 -29.06 -5.97
C GLU A 173 -6.19 -27.77 -6.65
N THR A 174 -5.70 -26.82 -5.84
CA THR A 174 -5.26 -25.50 -6.31
C THR A 174 -3.78 -25.46 -6.70
N TYR A 175 -3.50 -24.82 -7.83
CA TYR A 175 -2.24 -24.15 -8.18
C TYR A 175 -0.99 -25.03 -8.34
N LYS A 176 -0.60 -25.25 -9.60
CA LYS A 176 0.77 -25.61 -9.99
C LYS A 176 1.30 -24.59 -10.99
N GLY A 177 1.83 -23.47 -10.50
CA GLY A 177 2.25 -22.34 -11.33
C GLY A 177 1.06 -21.52 -11.86
N THR A 178 1.18 -20.93 -13.05
CA THR A 178 0.21 -19.98 -13.64
C THR A 178 -1.08 -20.61 -14.19
N GLU A 179 -1.31 -21.90 -13.97
CA GLU A 179 -2.38 -22.67 -14.59
C GLU A 179 -3.41 -23.16 -13.57
N LEU A 180 -4.69 -23.03 -13.93
CA LEU A 180 -5.80 -23.57 -13.16
C LEU A 180 -6.07 -24.99 -13.65
N VAL A 181 -6.08 -25.93 -12.72
CA VAL A 181 -6.35 -27.36 -12.95
C VAL A 181 -7.59 -27.74 -12.15
N GLY A 182 -8.42 -28.61 -12.71
CA GLY A 182 -9.58 -29.20 -12.05
C GLY A 182 -10.21 -30.26 -12.95
N ASP A 183 -11.15 -31.02 -12.42
CA ASP A 183 -11.81 -32.12 -13.13
C ASP A 183 -13.18 -31.69 -13.68
N ASP A 184 -13.51 -32.13 -14.90
CA ASP A 184 -14.89 -32.08 -15.39
C ASP A 184 -15.76 -33.21 -14.80
N GLU A 185 -17.07 -33.18 -15.06
CA GLU A 185 -18.02 -34.21 -14.62
C GLU A 185 -17.68 -35.64 -15.10
N ASN A 186 -16.80 -35.79 -16.10
CA ASN A 186 -16.34 -37.07 -16.64
C ASN A 186 -14.98 -37.50 -16.05
N GLY A 187 -14.42 -36.74 -15.11
CA GLY A 187 -13.12 -37.02 -14.47
C GLY A 187 -11.91 -36.70 -15.36
N LEU A 188 -12.07 -35.85 -16.38
CA LEU A 188 -10.99 -35.37 -17.22
C LEU A 188 -10.34 -34.13 -16.60
N GLU A 189 -9.02 -34.17 -16.43
CA GLU A 189 -8.23 -33.00 -16.05
C GLU A 189 -8.32 -31.92 -17.15
N THR A 190 -8.84 -30.76 -16.75
CA THR A 190 -8.97 -29.60 -17.63
C THR A 190 -7.99 -28.53 -17.19
N ILE A 191 -7.10 -28.16 -18.11
CA ILE A 191 -6.13 -27.09 -17.89
C ILE A 191 -6.65 -25.81 -18.54
N CYS A 192 -6.92 -24.82 -17.70
CA CYS A 192 -7.42 -23.52 -18.13
C CYS A 192 -6.21 -22.64 -18.52
N THR A 193 -5.91 -22.45 -19.81
CA THR A 193 -4.61 -21.93 -20.29
C THR A 193 -4.48 -20.37 -20.39
N GLU A 194 -5.03 -19.64 -21.38
CA GLU A 194 -4.96 -18.16 -21.67
C GLU A 194 -5.56 -16.92 -20.83
N CYS A 195 -6.90 -16.81 -20.65
CA CYS A 195 -7.84 -15.69 -20.23
C CYS A 195 -7.90 -14.35 -21.06
N PRO A 196 -8.68 -14.11 -22.15
CA PRO A 196 -8.61 -12.88 -22.96
C PRO A 196 -9.46 -11.73 -22.40
N PHE A 197 -8.96 -10.95 -21.43
CA PHE A 197 -8.10 -9.81 -21.71
C PHE A 197 -6.59 -10.10 -21.96
N CYS A 198 -6.08 -11.31 -21.65
CA CYS A 198 -4.94 -12.04 -22.24
C CYS A 198 -5.30 -13.09 -23.35
N GLY A 199 -5.66 -14.39 -23.11
CA GLY A 199 -5.91 -15.36 -24.24
C GLY A 199 -6.67 -16.73 -24.16
N LYS A 200 -7.66 -17.02 -23.27
CA LYS A 200 -8.18 -18.42 -23.03
C LYS A 200 -9.05 -18.92 -24.19
N SER A 201 -8.64 -20.09 -24.68
CA SER A 201 -9.52 -21.24 -24.84
C SER A 201 -9.37 -22.17 -23.63
N VAL A 202 -10.38 -22.99 -23.34
CA VAL A 202 -10.27 -24.14 -22.42
C VAL A 202 -9.81 -25.33 -23.24
N LYS A 203 -8.83 -26.12 -22.76
CA LYS A 203 -8.39 -27.36 -23.42
C LYS A 203 -8.56 -28.54 -22.48
N ARG A 204 -9.35 -29.53 -22.93
CA ARG A 204 -9.45 -30.84 -22.30
C ARG A 204 -8.25 -31.69 -22.73
N VAL A 205 -7.57 -32.31 -21.78
CA VAL A 205 -6.41 -33.20 -22.02
C VAL A 205 -6.72 -34.53 -21.33
N SER A 206 -6.40 -35.68 -21.95
CA SER A 206 -6.54 -36.95 -21.22
C SER A 206 -5.38 -37.12 -20.24
N LYS A 207 -5.65 -37.76 -19.10
CA LYS A 207 -4.69 -37.99 -18.00
C LYS A 207 -3.36 -38.61 -18.46
N ASP A 208 -3.35 -39.33 -19.59
CA ASP A 208 -2.18 -40.03 -20.14
C ASP A 208 -1.16 -39.14 -20.88
N LYS A 209 -1.39 -37.82 -21.00
CA LYS A 209 -0.57 -36.93 -21.84
C LYS A 209 0.23 -35.84 -21.09
N ILE A 210 0.25 -35.87 -19.76
CA ILE A 210 0.87 -34.82 -18.92
C ILE A 210 2.11 -35.36 -18.15
N TYR A 211 2.46 -36.64 -18.33
CA TYR A 211 3.64 -37.30 -17.73
C TYR A 211 4.87 -37.28 -18.64
#